data_AF-A0A2N7QRR6-F1
#
_entry.id   AF-A0A2N7QRR6-F1
#
_cell.length_a   1.000
_cell.length_b   1.000
_cell.length_c   1.000
_cell.angle_alpha   90.00
_cell.angle_beta   90.00
_cell.angle_gamma   90.00
#
_symmetry.space_group_name_H-M   'P 1'
#
loop_
_entity.id
_entity.type
_entity.pdbx_description
1 polymer ?
#
loop_
_entity_poly.entity_id
_entity_poly.type
_entity_poly.pdbx_seq_one_letter_code
_entity_poly.pdbx_strand_id
1 'polypeptide(L)'
;MTHSDAAGRPVAQLLVVTRSLVELTDRAVSDSELSHAAADVLMFAARQAARLVEDVVSLRSRDPSDAGAFVQCSSSAELDRAYNDLECLAEAAGMIRAHGIGSQYRAHLAYLMRYAAESACNALERAERSMNLADITSLTHAWVMDARN
;
A
#
# COMPACT_ATOMS: atom_id res chain seq x y z
N MET A 1 16.14 20.55 -17.11
CA MET A 1 15.07 19.53 -17.24
C MET A 1 14.96 18.82 -15.91
N THR A 2 13.98 19.23 -15.10
CA THR A 2 13.68 18.68 -13.77
C THR A 2 13.09 17.29 -13.93
N HIS A 3 13.91 16.25 -13.87
CA HIS A 3 13.42 14.88 -13.76
C HIS A 3 12.81 14.68 -12.36
N SER A 4 11.51 14.96 -12.31
CA SER A 4 10.50 14.27 -11.51
C SER A 4 10.77 14.13 -10.01
N ASP A 5 10.37 15.14 -9.24
CA ASP A 5 10.10 15.01 -7.78
C ASP A 5 9.13 13.86 -7.47
N ALA A 6 8.34 13.42 -8.46
CA ALA A 6 7.44 12.28 -8.31
C ALA A 6 8.20 10.95 -8.16
N ALA A 7 9.38 10.79 -8.77
CA ALA A 7 10.19 9.57 -8.62
C ALA A 7 10.86 9.45 -7.23
N GLY A 8 10.90 10.53 -6.45
CA GLY A 8 11.53 10.57 -5.13
C GLY A 8 10.65 10.10 -3.97
N ARG A 9 9.34 9.93 -4.16
CA ARG A 9 8.39 9.61 -3.08
C ARG A 9 7.49 8.40 -3.44
N PRO A 10 8.07 7.20 -3.56
CA PRO A 10 7.36 6.03 -4.05
C PRO A 10 6.18 5.62 -3.15
N VAL A 11 6.29 5.81 -1.83
CA VAL A 11 5.18 5.54 -0.89
C VAL A 11 4.03 6.52 -1.05
N ALA A 12 4.30 7.79 -1.36
CA ALA A 12 3.25 8.79 -1.59
C ALA A 12 2.44 8.48 -2.85
N GLN A 13 3.11 8.02 -3.92
CA GLN A 13 2.44 7.56 -5.14
C GLN A 13 1.58 6.32 -4.89
N LEU A 14 2.14 5.34 -4.18
CA LEU A 14 1.44 4.14 -3.78
C LEU A 14 0.20 4.46 -2.93
N LEU A 15 0.29 5.43 -2.04
CA LEU A 15 -0.84 5.89 -1.24
C LEU A 15 -1.98 6.46 -2.10
N VAL A 16 -1.66 7.23 -3.15
CA VAL A 16 -2.67 7.72 -4.11
C VAL A 16 -3.37 6.56 -4.83
N VAL A 17 -2.61 5.55 -5.25
CA VAL A 17 -3.15 4.35 -5.89
C VAL A 17 -4.07 3.60 -4.93
N THR A 18 -3.62 3.35 -3.70
CA THR A 18 -4.39 2.60 -2.70
C THR A 18 -5.65 3.35 -2.25
N ARG A 19 -5.63 4.68 -2.16
CA ARG A 19 -6.85 5.48 -1.92
C ARG A 19 -7.87 5.32 -3.04
N SER A 20 -7.40 5.33 -4.29
CA SER A 20 -8.27 5.08 -5.45
C SER A 20 -8.85 3.66 -5.41
N LEU A 21 -8.07 2.69 -4.91
CA LEU A 21 -8.52 1.32 -4.70
C LEU A 21 -9.59 1.20 -3.61
N VAL A 22 -9.48 1.97 -2.51
CA VAL A 22 -10.52 2.06 -1.47
C VAL A 22 -11.83 2.58 -2.06
N GLU A 23 -11.79 3.67 -2.82
CA GLU A 23 -12.98 4.22 -3.48
C GLU A 23 -13.60 3.23 -4.47
N LEU A 24 -12.77 2.56 -5.27
CA LEU A 24 -13.23 1.56 -6.21
C LEU A 24 -13.88 0.38 -5.48
N THR A 25 -13.28 -0.07 -4.37
CA THR A 25 -13.80 -1.15 -3.54
C THR A 25 -15.15 -0.76 -2.97
N ASP A 26 -15.28 0.42 -2.38
CA ASP A 26 -16.52 0.89 -1.77
C ASP A 26 -17.66 1.02 -2.79
N ARG A 27 -17.38 1.56 -3.98
CA ARG A 27 -18.37 1.61 -5.08
C ARG A 27 -18.79 0.22 -5.53
N ALA A 28 -17.83 -0.68 -5.71
CA ALA A 28 -18.09 -2.01 -6.21
C ALA A 28 -18.93 -2.86 -5.23
N VAL A 29 -18.70 -2.70 -3.92
CA VAL A 29 -19.45 -3.44 -2.90
C VAL A 29 -20.79 -2.78 -2.52
N SER A 30 -20.93 -1.48 -2.77
CA SER A 30 -22.19 -0.75 -2.56
C SER A 30 -23.20 -1.00 -3.67
N ASP A 31 -22.74 -1.29 -4.88
CA ASP A 31 -23.61 -1.72 -5.96
C ASP A 31 -24.22 -3.08 -5.59
N SER A 32 -25.55 -3.22 -5.67
CA SER A 32 -26.28 -4.39 -5.14
C SER A 32 -25.84 -5.74 -5.76
N GLU A 33 -25.09 -5.68 -6.85
CA GLU A 33 -24.44 -6.80 -7.51
C GLU A 33 -22.98 -6.48 -7.80
N LEU A 34 -22.09 -6.88 -6.88
CA LEU A 34 -20.65 -6.90 -7.16
C LEU A 34 -20.39 -7.83 -8.36
N SER A 35 -20.15 -7.23 -9.52
CA SER A 35 -20.02 -7.96 -10.79
C SER A 35 -18.66 -8.67 -10.90
N HIS A 36 -18.61 -9.74 -11.70
CA HIS A 36 -17.35 -10.44 -12.01
C HIS A 36 -16.31 -9.50 -12.63
N ALA A 37 -16.74 -8.57 -13.48
CA ALA A 37 -15.85 -7.58 -14.10
C ALA A 37 -15.27 -6.60 -13.06
N ALA A 38 -16.09 -6.12 -12.11
CA ALA A 38 -15.60 -5.27 -11.03
C ALA A 38 -14.61 -6.04 -10.12
N ALA A 39 -14.90 -7.31 -9.84
CA ALA A 39 -14.00 -8.19 -9.10
C ALA A 39 -12.66 -8.42 -9.84
N ASP A 40 -12.68 -8.61 -11.17
CA ASP A 40 -11.47 -8.74 -11.98
C ASP A 40 -10.59 -7.48 -11.90
N VAL A 41 -11.20 -6.30 -12.04
CA VAL A 41 -10.48 -5.01 -11.95
C VAL A 41 -9.90 -4.81 -10.55
N LEU A 42 -10.67 -5.10 -9.50
CA LEU A 42 -10.21 -4.99 -8.11
C LEU A 42 -9.06 -5.95 -7.81
N MET A 43 -9.18 -7.22 -8.22
CA MET A 43 -8.13 -8.22 -8.07
C MET A 43 -6.84 -7.76 -8.78
N PHE A 44 -6.95 -7.30 -10.03
CA PHE A 44 -5.80 -6.82 -10.78
C PHE A 44 -5.16 -5.59 -10.12
N ALA A 45 -5.96 -4.58 -9.78
CA ALA A 45 -5.47 -3.35 -9.19
C ALA A 45 -4.82 -3.58 -7.81
N ALA A 46 -5.39 -4.46 -6.98
CA ALA A 46 -4.82 -4.83 -5.70
C ALA A 46 -3.48 -5.54 -5.84
N ARG A 47 -3.35 -6.51 -6.77
CA ARG A 47 -2.05 -7.17 -7.05
C ARG A 47 -0.99 -6.22 -7.58
N GLN A 48 -1.38 -5.28 -8.45
CA GLN A 48 -0.44 -4.28 -8.96
C GLN A 48 0.03 -3.36 -7.84
N ALA A 49 -0.87 -2.94 -6.95
CA ALA A 49 -0.50 -2.16 -5.77
C ALA A 49 0.43 -2.95 -4.83
N ALA A 50 0.14 -4.23 -4.58
CA ALA A 50 1.02 -5.10 -3.78
C ALA A 50 2.41 -5.22 -4.39
N ARG A 51 2.50 -5.40 -5.71
CA ARG A 51 3.78 -5.42 -6.43
C ARG A 51 4.55 -4.11 -6.28
N LEU A 52 3.87 -2.96 -6.34
CA LEU A 52 4.51 -1.67 -6.11
C LEU A 52 5.06 -1.56 -4.67
N VAL A 53 4.40 -2.16 -3.66
CA VAL A 53 4.97 -2.26 -2.30
C VAL A 53 6.28 -3.04 -2.32
N GLU A 54 6.32 -4.21 -2.96
CA GLU A 54 7.54 -5.02 -3.10
C GLU A 54 8.67 -4.24 -3.77
N ASP A 55 8.35 -3.47 -4.82
CA ASP A 55 9.32 -2.63 -5.53
C ASP A 55 9.88 -1.55 -4.60
N VAL A 56 9.04 -0.91 -3.76
CA VAL A 56 9.50 0.05 -2.74
C VAL A 56 10.44 -0.61 -1.73
N VAL A 57 10.05 -1.76 -1.19
CA VAL A 57 10.86 -2.52 -0.22
C VAL A 57 12.20 -2.93 -0.83
N SER A 58 12.19 -3.39 -2.08
CA SER A 58 13.39 -3.80 -2.83
C SER A 58 14.33 -2.62 -3.07
N LEU A 59 13.79 -1.45 -3.44
CA LEU A 59 14.58 -0.22 -3.63
C LEU A 59 15.25 0.21 -2.32
N ARG A 60 14.53 0.14 -1.20
CA ARG A 60 15.06 0.51 0.13
C ARG A 60 16.06 -0.51 0.70
N SER A 61 15.98 -1.76 0.26
CA SER A 61 16.88 -2.83 0.70
C SER A 61 18.07 -3.05 -0.24
N ARG A 62 18.22 -2.20 -1.27
CA ARG A 62 19.25 -2.37 -2.30
C ARG A 62 20.67 -2.13 -1.79
N ASP A 63 20.85 -1.18 -0.87
CA ASP A 63 22.12 -0.97 -0.18
C ASP A 63 22.17 -1.84 1.09
N PRO A 64 23.14 -2.76 1.24
CA PRO A 64 23.25 -3.61 2.41
C PRO A 64 23.38 -2.82 3.74
N SER A 65 23.98 -1.63 3.67
CA SER A 65 24.22 -0.76 4.82
C SER A 65 22.92 -0.19 5.37
N ASP A 66 22.01 0.19 4.46
CA ASP A 66 20.72 0.78 4.79
C ASP A 66 19.62 -0.27 4.99
N ALA A 67 19.75 -1.44 4.35
CA ALA A 67 18.78 -2.53 4.46
C ALA A 67 18.58 -3.01 5.90
N GLY A 68 19.68 -3.12 6.67
CA GLY A 68 19.61 -3.53 8.08
C GLY A 68 18.85 -2.51 8.95
N ALA A 69 19.06 -1.22 8.70
CA ALA A 69 18.34 -0.15 9.38
C ALA A 69 16.86 -0.12 8.95
N PHE A 70 16.58 -0.30 7.66
CA PHE A 70 15.23 -0.29 7.11
C PHE A 70 14.35 -1.42 7.67
N VAL A 71 14.84 -2.66 7.75
CA VAL A 71 14.09 -3.80 8.30
C VAL A 71 13.67 -3.58 9.76
N GLN A 72 14.45 -2.80 10.52
CA GLN A 72 14.12 -2.45 11.90
C GLN A 72 13.22 -1.22 12.03
N CYS A 73 12.97 -0.49 10.94
CA CYS A 73 12.09 0.67 10.94
C CYS A 73 10.62 0.27 10.97
N SER A 74 9.80 1.08 11.65
CA SER A 74 8.35 0.93 11.64
C SER A 74 7.76 1.02 10.23
N SER A 75 8.38 1.81 9.34
CA SER A 75 7.96 1.91 7.94
C SER A 75 8.05 0.57 7.19
N SER A 76 9.03 -0.29 7.49
CA SER A 76 9.13 -1.62 6.89
C SER A 76 7.96 -2.52 7.32
N ALA A 77 7.67 -2.56 8.63
CA ALA A 77 6.56 -3.36 9.14
C ALA A 77 5.19 -2.89 8.62
N GLU A 78 5.02 -1.58 8.41
CA GLU A 78 3.81 -1.02 7.82
C GLU A 78 3.71 -1.32 6.30
N LEU A 79 4.84 -1.35 5.58
CA LEU A 79 4.86 -1.79 4.18
C LEU A 79 4.52 -3.28 4.07
N ASP A 80 5.06 -4.14 4.93
CA ASP A 80 4.71 -5.56 4.97
C ASP A 80 3.22 -5.76 5.26
N ARG A 81 2.65 -4.98 6.18
CA ARG A 81 1.21 -5.00 6.45
C ARG A 81 0.42 -4.57 5.22
N ALA A 82 0.79 -3.46 4.58
CA ALA A 82 0.12 -2.98 3.38
C ALA A 82 0.15 -4.02 2.25
N TYR A 83 1.28 -4.68 2.04
CA TYR A 83 1.41 -5.78 1.08
C TYR A 83 0.41 -6.90 1.38
N ASN A 84 0.39 -7.41 2.62
CA ASN A 84 -0.49 -8.51 3.00
C ASN A 84 -1.97 -8.13 2.87
N ASP A 85 -2.35 -6.92 3.27
CA ASP A 85 -3.73 -6.44 3.15
C ASP A 85 -4.16 -6.31 1.67
N LEU A 86 -3.26 -5.87 0.78
CA LEU A 86 -3.51 -5.79 -0.66
C LEU A 86 -3.64 -7.19 -1.30
N GLU A 87 -2.81 -8.15 -0.90
CA GLU A 87 -2.95 -9.55 -1.33
C GLU A 87 -4.27 -10.15 -0.83
N CYS A 88 -4.64 -9.93 0.44
CA CYS A 88 -5.93 -10.35 0.97
C CYS A 88 -7.12 -9.76 0.20
N LEU A 89 -7.04 -8.48 -0.19
CA LEU A 89 -8.05 -7.85 -1.04
C LEU A 89 -8.12 -8.52 -2.42
N ALA A 90 -6.96 -8.80 -3.03
CA ALA A 90 -6.89 -9.48 -4.31
C ALA A 90 -7.48 -10.90 -4.25
N GLU A 91 -7.18 -11.65 -3.20
CA GLU A 91 -7.73 -12.98 -2.96
C GLU A 91 -9.25 -12.93 -2.77
N ALA A 92 -9.75 -12.00 -1.95
CA ALA A 92 -11.17 -11.82 -1.73
C ALA A 92 -11.90 -11.50 -3.04
N ALA A 93 -11.36 -10.59 -3.86
CA ALA A 93 -11.89 -10.32 -5.20
C ALA A 93 -11.79 -11.54 -6.14
N GLY A 94 -10.72 -12.32 -6.05
CA GLY A 94 -10.54 -13.56 -6.79
C GLY A 94 -11.58 -14.64 -6.44
N MET A 95 -11.99 -14.74 -5.18
CA MET A 95 -13.05 -15.68 -4.76
C MET A 95 -14.39 -15.38 -5.42
N ILE A 96 -14.72 -14.09 -5.56
CA ILE A 96 -15.94 -13.59 -6.23
C ILE A 96 -15.94 -14.03 -7.68
N ARG A 97 -14.81 -13.83 -8.34
CA ARG A 97 -14.60 -14.21 -9.72
C ARG A 97 -14.71 -15.72 -9.93
N ALA A 98 -14.12 -16.53 -9.04
CA ALA A 98 -14.00 -17.97 -9.22
C ALA A 98 -15.28 -18.74 -8.88
N HIS A 99 -16.03 -18.29 -7.87
CA HIS A 99 -17.14 -19.05 -7.30
C HIS A 99 -18.49 -18.32 -7.40
N GLY A 100 -18.49 -17.05 -7.83
CA GLY A 100 -19.58 -16.14 -7.56
C GLY A 100 -19.73 -15.91 -6.05
N ILE A 101 -20.66 -15.04 -5.66
CA ILE A 101 -21.01 -14.87 -4.25
C ILE A 101 -22.48 -15.21 -4.08
N GLY A 102 -22.75 -16.32 -3.39
CA GLY A 102 -24.08 -16.54 -2.82
C GLY A 102 -24.44 -15.40 -1.88
N SER A 103 -25.70 -14.95 -1.90
CA SER A 103 -26.17 -13.78 -1.13
C SER A 103 -25.73 -13.78 0.34
N GLN A 104 -25.63 -14.97 0.96
CA GLN A 104 -25.21 -15.19 2.35
C GLN A 104 -23.77 -14.77 2.68
N TYR A 105 -22.83 -14.83 1.72
CA TYR A 105 -21.42 -14.46 1.96
C TYR A 105 -21.07 -13.06 1.42
N ARG A 106 -21.99 -12.41 0.70
CA ARG A 106 -21.75 -11.12 0.04
C ARG A 106 -21.38 -10.02 1.02
N ALA A 107 -22.16 -9.87 2.09
CA ALA A 107 -21.91 -8.85 3.09
C ALA A 107 -20.57 -9.07 3.82
N HIS A 108 -20.23 -10.33 4.11
CA HIS A 108 -18.98 -10.65 4.78
C HIS A 108 -17.76 -10.37 3.90
N LEU A 109 -17.84 -10.74 2.62
CA LEU A 109 -16.76 -10.51 1.66
C LEU A 109 -16.60 -9.03 1.33
N ALA A 110 -17.71 -8.30 1.15
CA ALA A 110 -17.70 -6.85 1.02
C ALA A 110 -17.04 -6.16 2.21
N TYR A 111 -17.37 -6.59 3.43
CA TYR A 111 -16.74 -6.09 4.65
C TYR A 111 -15.23 -6.37 4.66
N LEU A 112 -14.82 -7.61 4.32
CA LEU A 112 -13.42 -7.99 4.30
C LEU A 112 -12.62 -7.21 3.26
N MET A 113 -13.17 -7.02 2.06
CA MET A 113 -12.53 -6.23 1.00
C MET A 113 -12.38 -4.77 1.42
N ARG A 114 -13.43 -4.15 1.96
CA ARG A 114 -13.35 -2.76 2.42
C ARG A 114 -12.36 -2.60 3.57
N TYR A 115 -12.39 -3.51 4.54
CA TYR A 115 -11.44 -3.54 5.64
C TYR A 115 -9.99 -3.68 5.16
N ALA A 116 -9.73 -4.61 4.24
CA ALA A 116 -8.39 -4.83 3.68
C ALA A 116 -7.88 -3.59 2.94
N ALA A 117 -8.72 -2.98 2.08
CA ALA A 117 -8.37 -1.76 1.35
C ALA A 117 -8.05 -0.59 2.31
N GLU A 118 -8.90 -0.36 3.32
CA GLU A 118 -8.71 0.69 4.32
C GLU A 118 -7.49 0.43 5.20
N SER A 119 -7.28 -0.81 5.63
CA SER A 119 -6.13 -1.22 6.44
C SER A 119 -4.81 -0.99 5.68
N ALA A 120 -4.76 -1.39 4.41
CA ALA A 120 -3.62 -1.14 3.54
C ALA A 120 -3.34 0.37 3.39
N CYS A 121 -4.37 1.17 3.15
CA CYS A 121 -4.25 2.62 3.05
C CYS A 121 -3.69 3.22 4.35
N ASN A 122 -4.25 2.85 5.50
CA ASN A 122 -3.80 3.32 6.81
C ASN A 122 -2.35 2.91 7.12
N ALA A 123 -1.95 1.70 6.72
CA ALA A 123 -0.57 1.23 6.86
C ALA A 123 0.40 2.08 6.01
N LEU A 124 0.04 2.35 4.75
CA LEU A 124 0.83 3.23 3.88
C LEU A 124 0.93 4.67 4.41
N GLU A 125 -0.12 5.21 5.00
CA GLU A 125 -0.07 6.53 5.66
C GLU A 125 0.87 6.55 6.88
N ARG A 126 0.96 5.44 7.62
CA ARG A 126 1.92 5.30 8.74
C ARG A 126 3.34 5.12 8.21
N ALA A 127 3.52 4.35 7.15
CA ALA A 127 4.81 4.18 6.47
C ALA A 127 5.32 5.52 5.91
N GLU A 128 4.47 6.29 5.23
CA GLU A 128 4.84 7.59 4.67
C GLU A 128 5.25 8.59 5.76
N ARG A 129 4.45 8.67 6.85
CA ARG A 129 4.76 9.57 7.97
C ARG A 129 6.07 9.21 8.66
N SER A 130 6.30 7.91 8.93
CA SER A 130 7.54 7.46 9.56
C SER A 130 8.77 7.69 8.67
N MET A 131 8.64 7.49 7.36
CA MET A 131 9.72 7.81 6.41
C MET A 131 10.03 9.31 6.36
N ASN A 132 9.00 10.16 6.27
CA ASN A 132 9.21 11.62 6.27
C ASN A 132 9.89 12.10 7.57
N LEU A 133 9.55 11.50 8.72
CA LEU A 133 10.21 11.80 10.00
C LEU A 133 11.68 11.37 10.01
N ALA A 134 12.00 10.19 9.46
CA ALA A 134 13.38 9.71 9.35
C ALA A 134 14.23 10.64 8.47
N ASP A 135 13.69 11.09 7.33
CA ASP A 135 14.38 11.99 6.41
C ASP A 135 14.67 13.36 7.07
N ILE A 136 13.71 13.93 7.80
CA ILE A 136 13.89 15.19 8.55
C ILE A 136 14.96 15.04 9.66
N THR A 137 14.97 13.90 10.35
CA THR A 137 15.92 13.64 11.43
C THR A 137 17.35 13.49 10.88
N SER A 138 17.50 12.81 9.74
CA SER A 138 18.79 12.69 9.06
C SER A 138 19.34 14.06 8.62
N LEU A 139 18.49 14.90 8.03
CA LEU A 139 18.86 16.26 7.62
C LEU A 139 19.30 17.15 8.80
N THR A 140 18.55 17.12 9.90
CA THR A 140 18.91 17.89 11.10
C THR A 140 20.22 17.42 11.73
N HIS A 141 20.49 16.12 11.74
CA HIS A 141 21.79 15.59 12.19
C HIS A 141 22.97 16.04 11.30
N ALA A 142 22.79 16.03 9.98
CA ALA A 142 23.82 16.49 9.05
C ALA A 142 24.17 17.98 9.27
N TRP A 143 23.17 18.83 9.47
CA TRP A 143 23.37 20.27 9.67
C TRP A 143 24.05 20.59 11.01
N VAL A 144 23.76 19.81 12.06
CA VAL A 144 24.41 19.95 13.37
C VAL A 144 25.87 19.52 13.33
N MET A 145 26.24 18.54 12.51
CA MET A 145 27.65 18.15 12.34
C MET A 145 28.43 19.16 11.50
N ASP A 146 27.82 19.73 10.46
CA ASP A 146 28.46 20.75 9.61
C ASP A 146 28.69 22.06 10.36
N ALA A 147 27.77 22.46 11.25
CA ALA A 147 27.94 23.65 12.10
C ALA A 147 28.96 23.48 13.24
N ARG A 148 29.50 22.27 13.45
CA ARG A 148 30.50 21.95 14.48
C ARG A 148 31.93 21.78 13.92
N ASN A 149 32.09 21.77 12.59
CA ASN A 149 33.37 21.78 11.90
C ASN A 149 33.73 23.19 11.42
#